data_AF-A0A972N0H6-F1
#
_entry.id   AF-A0A972N0H6-F1
#
_cell.length_a   1.000
_cell.length_b   1.000
_cell.length_c   1.000
_cell.angle_alpha   90.00
_cell.angle_beta   90.00
_cell.angle_gamma   90.00
#
_symmetry.space_group_name_H-M   'P 1'
#
loop_
_entity.id
_entity.type
_entity.pdbx_description
1 polymer ?
#
loop_
_entity_poly.entity_id
_entity_poly.type
_entity_poly.pdbx_seq_one_letter_code
_entity_poly.pdbx_strand_id
1 'polypeptide(L)'
;MMENMMEHGYQDDGQMDDSLFTRRVKAGKRVYFIDIKRNRKGDLYMAISEKRRLKDGSVKRTRVVVFQEDLLKFEDAFNEVLMDMKKRLGEGA
;
A
#
# COMPACT_ATOMS: atom_id res chain seq x y z
N MET A 1 -10.55 4.77 -20.21
CA MET A 1 -9.07 4.72 -20.02
C MET A 1 -8.66 4.34 -18.59
N MET A 2 -9.31 4.86 -17.53
CA MET A 2 -9.17 4.30 -16.17
C MET A 2 -9.86 2.94 -16.01
N GLU A 3 -10.92 2.70 -16.76
CA GLU A 3 -11.69 1.44 -16.75
C GLU A 3 -10.87 0.27 -17.32
N ASN A 4 -10.15 0.49 -18.43
CA ASN A 4 -9.22 -0.49 -18.99
C ASN A 4 -7.99 -0.76 -18.11
N MET A 5 -7.72 0.07 -17.09
CA MET A 5 -6.66 -0.15 -16.09
C MET A 5 -7.13 -0.99 -14.90
N MET A 6 -8.44 -1.24 -14.74
CA MET A 6 -8.97 -2.06 -13.65
C MET A 6 -9.08 -3.55 -14.00
N GLU A 7 -9.20 -3.90 -15.28
CA GLU A 7 -9.37 -5.30 -15.72
C GLU A 7 -8.08 -6.13 -15.72
N HIS A 8 -6.93 -5.51 -15.93
CA HIS A 8 -5.65 -6.22 -15.98
C HIS A 8 -4.96 -6.09 -14.63
N GLY A 9 -5.23 -7.05 -13.74
CA GLY A 9 -4.56 -7.19 -12.46
C GLY A 9 -3.05 -6.99 -12.63
N TYR A 10 -2.52 -5.92 -12.00
CA TYR A 10 -1.12 -5.50 -12.13
C TYR A 10 -0.16 -6.68 -11.91
N GLN A 11 0.30 -7.24 -13.03
CA GLN A 11 1.41 -8.17 -13.10
C GLN A 11 2.66 -7.45 -12.60
N ASP A 12 3.31 -8.08 -11.64
CA ASP A 12 4.62 -7.68 -11.14
C ASP A 12 5.67 -8.10 -12.16
N ASP A 13 5.94 -7.24 -13.13
CA ASP A 13 7.04 -7.45 -14.06
C ASP A 13 7.77 -6.11 -14.27
N GLY A 14 8.94 -5.98 -13.65
CA GLY A 14 10.09 -5.18 -14.09
C GLY A 14 9.92 -3.74 -14.60
N GLN A 15 8.74 -3.11 -14.55
CA GLN A 15 8.54 -1.74 -14.96
C GLN A 15 9.16 -0.85 -13.90
N MET A 16 10.10 0.00 -14.33
CA MET A 16 10.76 1.05 -13.56
C MET A 16 9.84 1.53 -12.45
N ASP A 17 10.21 1.24 -11.21
CA ASP A 17 9.45 1.69 -10.06
C ASP A 17 9.61 3.21 -10.00
N ASP A 18 8.71 3.95 -10.66
CA ASP A 18 8.61 5.42 -10.62
C ASP A 18 8.26 5.95 -9.21
N SER A 19 8.48 5.13 -8.18
CA SER A 19 8.45 5.54 -6.78
C SER A 19 9.66 6.42 -6.51
N LEU A 20 9.38 7.61 -6.01
CA LEU A 20 10.38 8.52 -5.47
C LEU A 20 11.00 7.92 -4.19
N PHE A 21 10.22 7.11 -3.47
CA PHE A 21 10.65 6.41 -2.27
C PHE A 21 9.77 5.17 -2.03
N THR A 22 10.38 4.09 -1.54
CA THR A 22 9.67 2.84 -1.22
C THR A 22 10.14 2.31 0.14
N ARG A 23 9.19 2.08 1.06
CA ARG A 23 9.42 1.31 2.29
C ARG A 23 8.84 -0.09 2.14
N ARG A 24 9.71 -1.10 2.20
CA ARG A 24 9.33 -2.52 2.15
C ARG A 24 9.30 -3.13 3.54
N VAL A 25 8.23 -3.85 3.88
CA VAL A 25 8.06 -4.57 5.15
C VAL A 25 7.73 -6.04 4.86
N LYS A 26 8.60 -6.98 5.27
CA LYS A 26 8.35 -8.43 5.14
C LYS A 26 7.69 -8.96 6.41
N ALA A 27 6.59 -9.71 6.26
CA ALA A 27 5.84 -10.30 7.36
C ALA A 27 5.34 -11.72 6.97
N GLY A 28 6.24 -12.70 7.05
CA GLY A 28 5.93 -14.09 6.68
C GLY A 28 5.49 -14.23 5.21
N LYS A 29 4.25 -14.67 4.98
CA LYS A 29 3.66 -14.82 3.63
C LYS A 29 3.21 -13.50 2.99
N ARG A 30 3.33 -12.38 3.72
CA ARG A 30 2.94 -11.03 3.28
C ARG A 30 4.18 -10.15 3.12
N VAL A 31 4.15 -9.29 2.10
CA VAL A 31 5.11 -8.20 1.94
C VAL A 31 4.32 -6.93 1.68
N TYR A 32 4.52 -5.92 2.52
CA TYR A 32 3.94 -4.61 2.34
C TYR A 32 4.94 -3.67 1.67
N PHE A 33 4.43 -2.80 0.82
CA PHE A 33 5.16 -1.73 0.16
C PHE A 33 4.40 -0.43 0.42
N ILE A 34 5.10 0.58 0.93
CA ILE A 34 4.56 1.92 1.14
C ILE A 34 5.41 2.84 0.28
N ASP A 35 4.81 3.32 -0.80
CA ASP A 35 5.50 4.03 -1.87
C ASP A 35 5.05 5.49 -1.90
N ILE A 36 5.99 6.39 -2.20
CA ILE A 36 5.72 7.78 -2.61
C ILE A 36 5.91 7.83 -4.12
N LYS A 37 4.88 8.23 -4.86
CA LYS A 37 4.90 8.29 -6.32
C LYS A 37 4.43 9.67 -6.79
N ARG A 38 4.71 9.98 -8.05
CA ARG A 38 4.32 11.21 -8.73
C ARG A 38 3.44 10.89 -9.93
N ASN A 39 2.33 11.61 -10.11
CA ASN A 39 1.49 11.45 -11.29
C ASN A 39 2.08 12.22 -12.49
N ARG A 40 1.48 12.10 -13.69
CA ARG A 40 1.95 12.80 -14.89
C ARG A 40 1.92 14.34 -14.79
N LYS A 41 1.09 14.89 -13.90
CA LYS A 41 0.96 16.34 -13.65
C LYS A 41 1.99 16.86 -12.66
N GLY A 42 2.69 15.98 -11.95
CA GLY A 42 3.67 16.33 -10.93
C GLY A 42 3.18 16.18 -9.49
N ASP A 43 1.88 15.90 -9.27
CA ASP A 43 1.32 15.76 -7.94
C ASP A 43 1.79 14.46 -7.28
N LEU A 44 2.03 14.53 -5.98
CA LEU A 44 2.46 13.38 -5.19
C LEU A 44 1.27 12.56 -4.71
N TYR A 45 1.49 11.27 -4.54
CA TYR A 45 0.52 10.38 -3.89
C TYR A 45 1.24 9.24 -3.18
N MET A 46 0.59 8.69 -2.16
CA MET A 46 1.04 7.50 -1.46
C MET A 46 0.35 6.26 -2.06
N ALA A 47 1.09 5.17 -2.20
CA ALA A 47 0.53 3.86 -2.52
C ALA A 47 0.95 2.83 -1.48
N ILE A 48 -0.03 2.15 -0.87
CA ILE A 48 0.20 1.04 0.04
C ILE A 48 -0.21 -0.24 -0.67
N SER A 49 0.75 -1.14 -0.91
CA SER A 49 0.52 -2.42 -1.58
C SER A 49 0.82 -3.59 -0.65
N GLU A 50 -0.06 -4.60 -0.65
CA GLU A 50 0.21 -5.90 -0.07
C GLU A 50 0.46 -6.91 -1.20
N LYS A 51 1.57 -7.66 -1.12
CA LYS A 51 1.75 -8.92 -1.84
C LYS A 51 1.61 -10.08 -0.86
N ARG A 52 0.66 -11.00 -1.09
CA ARG A 52 0.39 -12.15 -0.22
C ARG A 52 0.44 -13.45 -1.00
N ARG A 53 1.29 -14.39 -0.57
CA ARG A 53 1.32 -15.75 -1.12
C ARG A 53 0.17 -16.59 -0.56
N LEU A 54 -0.67 -17.12 -1.44
CA LEU A 54 -1.82 -17.98 -1.12
C LEU A 54 -1.40 -19.45 -0.93
N LYS A 55 -2.33 -20.30 -0.50
CA LYS A 55 -2.07 -21.71 -0.18
C LYS A 55 -1.73 -22.54 -1.42
N ASP A 56 -2.35 -22.23 -2.55
CA ASP A 56 -2.10 -22.83 -3.87
C ASP A 56 -0.78 -22.36 -4.50
N GLY A 57 -0.02 -21.49 -3.82
CA GLY A 57 1.23 -20.94 -4.30
C GLY A 57 1.09 -19.65 -5.11
N SER A 58 -0.13 -19.26 -5.51
CA SER A 58 -0.39 -18.02 -6.23
C SER A 58 -0.11 -16.79 -5.36
N VAL A 59 0.11 -15.63 -6.00
CA VAL A 59 0.36 -14.36 -5.30
C VAL A 59 -0.80 -13.41 -5.56
N LYS A 60 -1.43 -12.94 -4.49
CA LYS A 60 -2.44 -11.87 -4.56
C LYS A 60 -1.79 -10.53 -4.23
N ARG A 61 -2.01 -9.53 -5.09
CA ARG A 61 -1.63 -8.14 -4.84
C ARG A 61 -2.88 -7.31 -4.54
N THR A 62 -2.87 -6.56 -3.45
CA THR A 62 -3.90 -5.56 -3.13
C THR A 62 -3.21 -4.20 -3.04
N ARG A 63 -3.88 -3.12 -3.44
CA ARG A 63 -3.32 -1.77 -3.42
C ARG A 63 -4.35 -0.76 -2.95
N VAL A 64 -3.91 0.17 -2.11
CA VAL A 64 -4.63 1.40 -1.73
C VAL A 64 -3.80 2.59 -2.20
N VAL A 65 -4.46 3.62 -2.72
CA VAL A 65 -3.83 4.87 -3.14
C VAL A 65 -4.45 6.01 -2.33
N VAL A 66 -3.61 6.90 -1.82
CA VAL A 66 -4.02 8.10 -1.07
C VAL A 66 -3.42 9.30 -1.79
N PHE A 67 -4.28 10.17 -2.30
CA PHE A 67 -3.86 11.40 -2.98
C PHE A 67 -3.45 12.47 -1.96
N GLN A 68 -2.64 13.43 -2.41
CA GLN A 68 -2.05 14.46 -1.56
C GLN A 68 -3.10 15.27 -0.79
N GLU A 69 -4.25 15.57 -1.41
CA GLU A 69 -5.35 16.33 -0.80
C GLU A 69 -6.01 15.62 0.39
N ASP A 70 -5.94 14.30 0.45
CA ASP A 70 -6.54 13.48 1.50
C ASP A 70 -5.50 12.95 2.50
N LEU A 71 -4.21 13.23 2.28
CA LEU A 71 -3.11 12.62 3.02
C LEU A 71 -3.19 12.88 4.52
N LEU A 72 -3.50 14.11 4.93
CA LEU A 72 -3.59 14.48 6.35
C LEU A 72 -4.76 13.76 7.05
N LYS A 73 -5.94 13.74 6.42
CA LYS A 73 -7.11 13.02 6.97
C LYS A 73 -6.85 11.53 7.08
N PHE A 74 -6.15 10.96 6.10
CA PHE A 74 -5.76 9.55 6.13
C PHE A 74 -4.74 9.28 7.24
N GLU A 75 -3.73 10.14 7.40
CA GLU A 75 -2.72 10.02 8.46
C GLU A 75 -3.35 10.05 9.86
N ASP A 76 -4.24 11.01 10.12
CA ASP A 76 -4.93 11.13 11.41
C ASP A 76 -5.71 9.85 11.75
N ALA A 77 -6.56 9.38 10.82
CA ALA A 77 -7.35 8.17 11.02
C ALA A 77 -6.47 6.91 11.15
N PHE A 78 -5.39 6.82 10.37
CA PHE A 78 -4.47 5.69 10.43
C PHE A 78 -3.74 5.64 11.77
N ASN A 79 -3.25 6.78 12.26
CA ASN A 79 -2.56 6.88 13.55
C ASN A 79 -3.48 6.58 14.73
N GLU A 80 -4.73 7.06 14.70
CA GLU A 80 -5.75 6.76 15.71
C GLU A 80 -5.97 5.25 15.84
N VAL A 81 -6.21 4.56 14.72
CA VAL A 81 -6.41 3.11 14.70
C VAL A 81 -5.16 2.36 15.15
N LEU A 82 -3.96 2.80 14.73
CA LEU A 82 -2.71 2.19 15.18
C LEU A 82 -2.51 2.32 16.69
N MET A 83 -2.86 3.47 17.27
CA MET A 83 -2.74 3.71 18.70
C MET A 83 -3.70 2.81 19.49
N ASP A 84 -4.97 2.73 19.07
CA ASP A 84 -5.97 1.85 19.70
C ASP A 84 -5.56 0.37 19.61
N MET A 85 -5.05 -0.05 18.44
CA MET A 85 -4.55 -1.42 18.25
C MET A 85 -3.38 -1.75 19.18
N LYS A 86 -2.39 -0.85 19.30
CA LYS A 86 -1.24 -1.05 20.21
C LYS A 86 -1.68 -1.14 21.66
N LYS A 87 -2.63 -0.31 22.08
CA LYS A 87 -3.20 -0.35 23.43
C LYS A 87 -3.82 -1.72 23.71
N ARG A 88 -4.68 -2.22 22.82
CA ARG A 88 -5.32 -3.54 22.97
C ARG A 88 -4.33 -4.71 22.98
N LEU A 89 -3.23 -4.59 22.23
CA LEU A 89 -2.17 -5.61 22.24
C LEU A 89 -1.31 -5.55 23.51
N GLY A 90 -1.17 -4.38 24.13
CA GLY A 90 -0.46 -4.19 25.40
C GLY A 90 -1.29 -4.52 26.65
N GLU A 91 -2.61 -4.42 26.58
CA GLU A 91 -3.54 -4.73 27.69
C GLU A 91 -3.84 -6.24 27.84
N GLY A 92 -3.22 -7.10 27.01
CA GLY A 92 -3.39 -8.56 27.04
C GLY A 92 -2.13 -9.36 27.36
N ALA A 93 -1.09 -8.73 27.93
CA ALA A 93 0.16 -9.38 28.31
C ALA A 93 0.36 -9.39 29.84
#